data_AF-A0A7X3MAS0-F1
#
_entry.id   AF-A0A7X3MAS0-F1
#
_cell.length_a   1.000
_cell.length_b   1.000
_cell.length_c   1.000
_cell.angle_alpha   90.00
_cell.angle_beta   90.00
_cell.angle_gamma   90.00
#
_symmetry.space_group_name_H-M   'P 1'
#
loop_
_entity.id
_entity.type
_entity.pdbx_description
1 polymer ?
#
loop_
_entity_poly.entity_id
_entity_poly.type
_entity_poly.pdbx_seq_one_letter_code
_entity_poly.pdbx_strand_id
1 'polypeptide(L)'
;MVIRNLHHSTPAEIINEELSNMGFKVRQIINVHKENREQTGPSSKTPLPLFFVDLEPTPGVEKIYEINCIYYTKIKIEKPYPKRGIVQCHNCQSYGHTRRYCHHLPRCVKCGESHKTENCTKPREIPAVCALCHQGHPANYKGCETYKNIKHRSQPAHQQTEAAGRGRQPSKMATSSVSYAQMLGDRNQQIETGAMPQPLQQSHPQPQTQHVQPRPQLPPKQQSQTSSIPSNPHSTSLIPPPSNATDLTTLLTSFLSEFRTLITPLISLLTNVISHFIPPQRNP
;
A
#
# COMPACT_ATOMS: atom_id res chain seq x y z
N MET A 1 -7.37 7.55 0.91
CA MET A 1 -8.75 7.03 1.17
C MET A 1 -9.50 6.89 -0.15
N VAL A 2 -10.72 6.35 -0.14
CA VAL A 2 -11.55 6.23 -1.36
C VAL A 2 -12.90 6.90 -1.13
N ILE A 3 -13.27 7.83 -2.01
CA ILE A 3 -14.63 8.38 -2.09
C ILE A 3 -15.40 7.54 -3.10
N ARG A 4 -16.56 7.01 -2.69
CA ARG A 4 -17.48 6.26 -3.55
C ARG A 4 -18.77 7.03 -3.79
N ASN A 5 -19.44 6.67 -4.89
CA ASN A 5 -20.74 7.18 -5.31
C ASN A 5 -20.71 8.67 -5.71
N LEU A 6 -19.54 9.17 -6.09
CA LEU A 6 -19.39 10.50 -6.67
C LEU A 6 -19.21 10.35 -8.17
N HIS A 7 -20.04 11.00 -8.98
CA HIS A 7 -20.00 10.83 -10.43
C HIS A 7 -18.63 11.23 -11.00
N HIS A 8 -18.13 10.49 -11.99
CA HIS A 8 -16.77 10.71 -12.49
C HIS A 8 -16.59 12.04 -13.23
N SER A 9 -17.68 12.69 -13.65
CA SER A 9 -17.62 14.01 -14.28
C SER A 9 -17.41 15.14 -13.26
N THR A 10 -17.51 14.85 -11.96
CA THR A 10 -17.22 15.85 -10.92
C THR A 10 -15.73 16.21 -10.99
N PRO A 11 -15.37 17.48 -11.27
CA PRO A 11 -13.99 17.92 -11.35
C PRO A 11 -13.27 17.74 -10.00
N ALA A 12 -11.97 17.45 -10.06
CA ALA A 12 -11.17 17.25 -8.86
C ALA A 12 -11.04 18.54 -8.04
N GLU A 13 -11.12 19.70 -8.70
CA GLU A 13 -11.05 21.03 -8.10
C GLU A 13 -12.21 21.23 -7.11
N ILE A 14 -13.45 20.89 -7.51
CA ILE A 14 -14.64 21.01 -6.66
C ILE A 14 -14.51 20.12 -5.42
N ILE A 15 -14.02 18.89 -5.61
CA ILE A 15 -13.80 17.95 -4.50
C ILE A 15 -12.75 18.51 -3.53
N ASN A 16 -11.67 19.10 -4.07
CA ASN A 16 -10.61 19.69 -3.27
C ASN A 16 -11.11 20.91 -2.48
N GLU A 17 -11.84 21.82 -3.12
CA GLU A 17 -12.41 23.01 -2.50
C GLU A 17 -13.35 22.64 -1.36
N GLU A 18 -14.27 21.70 -1.57
CA GLU A 18 -15.23 21.28 -0.56
C GLU A 18 -14.55 20.63 0.65
N LEU A 19 -13.58 19.73 0.40
CA LEU A 19 -12.80 19.11 1.47
C LEU A 19 -11.94 20.14 2.23
N SER A 20 -11.40 21.13 1.52
CA SER A 20 -10.64 22.23 2.12
C SER A 20 -11.52 23.14 2.99
N ASN A 21 -12.75 23.43 2.54
CA ASN A 21 -13.74 24.18 3.31
C ASN A 21 -14.15 23.44 4.60
N MET A 22 -14.13 22.11 4.59
CA MET A 22 -14.34 21.26 5.76
C MET A 22 -13.09 21.13 6.65
N GLY A 23 -11.98 21.78 6.30
CA GLY A 23 -10.73 21.82 7.07
C GLY A 23 -9.74 20.69 6.76
N PHE A 24 -9.94 19.92 5.69
CA PHE A 24 -9.03 18.85 5.28
C PHE A 24 -8.08 19.32 4.19
N LYS A 25 -6.78 19.18 4.42
CA LYS A 25 -5.77 19.51 3.41
C LYS A 25 -5.52 18.31 2.48
N VAL A 26 -5.89 18.46 1.22
CA VAL A 26 -5.74 17.41 0.21
C VAL A 26 -4.40 17.54 -0.53
N ARG A 27 -3.73 16.41 -0.74
CA ARG A 27 -2.50 16.31 -1.55
C ARG A 27 -2.79 15.94 -2.99
N GLN A 28 -3.67 14.97 -3.18
CA GLN A 28 -3.93 14.40 -4.50
C GLN A 28 -5.34 13.83 -4.58
N ILE A 29 -5.97 14.00 -5.75
CA ILE A 29 -7.26 13.41 -6.10
C ILE A 29 -7.11 12.72 -7.45
N ILE A 30 -7.54 11.47 -7.56
CA ILE A 30 -7.42 10.67 -8.79
C ILE A 30 -8.74 9.93 -9.02
N ASN A 31 -9.37 10.12 -10.19
CA ASN A 31 -10.51 9.30 -10.59
C ASN A 31 -10.08 7.88 -10.97
N VAL A 32 -10.77 6.87 -10.45
CA VAL A 32 -10.47 5.47 -10.76
C VAL A 32 -11.08 5.11 -12.10
N HIS A 33 -10.28 4.49 -12.96
CA HIS A 33 -10.75 4.00 -14.26
C HIS A 33 -10.79 2.47 -14.27
N LYS A 34 -11.82 1.91 -14.87
CA LYS A 34 -11.89 0.51 -15.26
C LYS A 34 -11.24 0.35 -16.62
N GLU A 35 -10.26 -0.53 -16.71
CA GLU A 35 -9.69 -0.95 -17.98
C GLU A 35 -10.58 -2.02 -18.59
N ASN A 36 -11.10 -1.77 -19.79
CA ASN A 36 -11.84 -2.74 -20.57
C ASN A 36 -10.88 -3.33 -21.60
N ARG A 37 -10.51 -4.59 -21.37
CA ARG A 37 -9.59 -5.30 -22.25
C ARG A 37 -10.37 -5.92 -23.40
N GLU A 38 -10.24 -5.31 -24.57
CA GLU A 38 -10.71 -5.91 -25.81
C GLU A 38 -9.77 -7.02 -26.26
N GLN A 39 -10.31 -8.11 -26.82
CA GLN A 39 -9.52 -9.31 -27.15
C GLN A 39 -8.52 -9.07 -28.30
N THR A 40 -8.83 -8.11 -29.17
CA THR A 40 -8.08 -7.85 -30.42
C THR A 40 -7.79 -6.37 -30.65
N GLY A 41 -8.03 -5.50 -29.65
CA GLY A 41 -7.95 -4.05 -29.78
C GLY A 41 -7.24 -3.34 -28.61
N PRO A 42 -7.00 -2.01 -28.74
CA PRO A 42 -6.44 -1.19 -27.67
C PRO A 42 -7.40 -1.17 -26.47
N SER A 43 -6.85 -1.28 -25.26
CA SER A 43 -7.66 -1.28 -24.03
C SER A 43 -8.26 0.11 -23.78
N SER A 44 -9.59 0.18 -23.72
CA SER A 44 -10.29 1.42 -23.40
C SER A 44 -10.41 1.59 -21.88
N LYS A 45 -10.39 2.84 -21.40
CA LYS A 45 -10.53 3.16 -19.97
C LYS A 45 -11.85 3.87 -19.74
N THR A 46 -12.73 3.27 -18.94
CA THR A 46 -13.98 3.91 -18.54
C THR A 46 -13.84 4.46 -17.11
N PRO A 47 -14.13 5.76 -16.89
CA PRO A 47 -14.05 6.34 -15.56
C PRO A 47 -15.14 5.78 -14.65
N LEU A 48 -14.84 5.61 -13.37
CA LEU A 48 -15.76 5.08 -12.37
C LEU A 48 -16.19 6.17 -11.40
N PRO A 49 -17.34 6.03 -10.73
CA PRO A 49 -17.78 6.95 -9.68
C PRO A 49 -17.00 6.73 -8.36
N LEU A 50 -15.67 6.75 -8.46
CA LEU A 50 -14.71 6.41 -7.43
C LEU A 50 -13.51 7.36 -7.54
N PHE A 51 -13.09 7.94 -6.43
CA PHE A 51 -11.92 8.81 -6.37
C PHE A 51 -10.96 8.36 -5.26
N PHE A 52 -9.69 8.17 -5.59
CA PHE A 52 -8.63 8.07 -4.60
C PHE A 52 -8.24 9.47 -4.15
N VAL A 53 -8.24 9.68 -2.84
CA VAL A 53 -7.87 10.97 -2.24
C VAL A 53 -6.77 10.75 -1.21
N ASP A 54 -5.67 11.46 -1.36
CA ASP A 54 -4.58 11.48 -0.40
C ASP A 54 -4.63 12.80 0.37
N LEU A 55 -4.62 12.70 1.70
CA LEU A 55 -4.69 13.86 2.60
C LEU A 55 -3.34 14.09 3.27
N GLU A 56 -3.12 15.30 3.76
CA GLU A 56 -2.06 15.53 4.73
C GLU A 56 -2.43 14.96 6.10
N PRO A 57 -1.47 14.38 6.84
CA PRO A 57 -1.70 13.98 8.23
C PRO A 57 -1.89 15.23 9.09
N THR A 58 -3.13 15.56 9.42
CA THR A 58 -3.48 16.64 10.34
C THR A 58 -4.26 16.09 11.55
N PRO A 59 -4.17 16.75 12.72
CA PRO A 59 -5.02 16.41 13.87
C PRO A 59 -6.50 16.49 13.46
N GLY A 60 -7.28 15.43 13.74
CA GLY A 60 -8.70 15.38 13.39
C GLY A 60 -9.00 14.90 11.97
N VAL A 61 -8.00 14.49 11.17
CA VAL A 61 -8.22 13.89 9.84
C VAL A 61 -9.16 12.68 9.87
N GLU A 62 -9.26 11.99 11.01
CA GLU A 62 -10.17 10.85 11.19
C GLU A 62 -11.66 11.22 11.02
N LYS A 63 -12.03 12.48 11.28
CA LYS A 63 -13.40 12.97 11.10
C LYS A 63 -13.85 12.95 9.63
N ILE A 64 -12.91 12.85 8.68
CA ILE A 64 -13.26 12.72 7.25
C ILE A 64 -14.19 11.54 7.01
N TYR A 65 -14.07 10.46 7.78
CA TYR A 65 -14.88 9.25 7.58
C TYR A 65 -16.34 9.41 8.01
N GLU A 66 -16.69 10.52 8.67
CA GLU A 66 -18.05 10.88 9.05
C GLU A 66 -18.78 11.64 7.94
N ILE A 67 -18.04 12.18 6.95
CA ILE A 67 -18.63 12.91 5.81
C ILE A 67 -19.41 11.94 4.90
N ASN A 68 -20.65 12.31 4.61
CA ASN A 68 -21.56 11.55 3.76
C ASN A 68 -22.08 12.35 2.55
N CYS A 69 -21.64 13.60 2.38
CA CYS A 69 -22.08 14.48 1.31
C CYS A 69 -20.93 15.37 0.82
N ILE A 70 -20.78 15.49 -0.50
CA ILE A 70 -19.90 16.47 -1.17
C ILE A 70 -20.72 17.06 -2.32
N TYR A 71 -20.79 18.39 -2.41
CA TYR A 71 -21.47 19.09 -3.50
C TYR A 71 -22.89 18.53 -3.77
N TYR A 72 -23.71 18.46 -2.72
CA TYR A 72 -25.08 17.93 -2.74
C TYR A 72 -25.23 16.46 -3.17
N THR A 73 -24.12 15.74 -3.35
CA THR A 73 -24.10 14.33 -3.73
C THR A 73 -23.85 13.47 -2.51
N LYS A 74 -24.72 12.48 -2.27
CA LYS A 74 -24.50 11.49 -1.21
C LYS A 74 -23.32 10.59 -1.57
N ILE A 75 -22.33 10.52 -0.69
CA ILE A 75 -21.10 9.75 -0.89
C ILE A 75 -20.85 8.77 0.25
N LYS A 76 -19.90 7.87 0.04
CA LYS A 76 -19.34 7.01 1.09
C LYS A 76 -17.82 7.09 1.08
N ILE A 77 -17.21 7.41 2.22
CA ILE A 77 -15.75 7.45 2.34
C ILE A 77 -15.26 6.16 3.00
N GLU A 78 -14.34 5.46 2.32
CA GLU A 78 -13.74 4.22 2.80
C GLU A 78 -12.26 4.42 3.12
N LYS A 79 -11.84 3.85 4.26
CA LYS A 79 -10.42 3.75 4.63
C LYS A 79 -9.67 2.93 3.58
N PRO A 80 -8.41 3.28 3.25
CA PRO A 80 -7.57 2.41 2.45
C PRO A 80 -7.47 1.03 3.10
N TYR A 81 -7.69 -0.03 2.32
CA TYR A 81 -7.50 -1.39 2.83
C TYR A 81 -6.01 -1.63 3.10
N PRO A 82 -5.59 -1.91 4.35
CA PRO A 82 -4.21 -2.22 4.63
C PRO A 82 -3.85 -3.54 3.93
N LYS A 83 -2.83 -3.51 3.07
CA LYS A 83 -2.28 -4.73 2.47
C LYS A 83 -1.61 -5.54 3.59
N ARG A 84 -2.25 -6.62 4.02
CA ARG A 84 -1.74 -7.54 5.07
C ARG A 84 -0.57 -8.42 4.60
N GLY A 85 -0.07 -8.22 3.39
CA GLY A 85 1.05 -8.98 2.83
C GLY A 85 2.38 -8.40 3.27
N ILE A 86 3.30 -9.27 3.71
CA ILE A 86 4.69 -8.88 3.95
C ILE A 86 5.30 -8.48 2.62
N VAL A 87 5.81 -7.25 2.55
CA VAL A 87 6.49 -6.73 1.36
C VAL A 87 7.75 -7.55 1.10
N GLN A 88 7.87 -8.08 -0.11
CA GLN A 88 9.08 -8.73 -0.61
C GLN A 88 9.81 -7.81 -1.58
N CYS A 89 11.10 -7.59 -1.35
CA CYS A 89 11.91 -6.78 -2.22
C CYS A 89 12.23 -7.55 -3.50
N HIS A 90 11.77 -7.05 -4.65
CA HIS A 90 12.07 -7.67 -5.95
C HIS A 90 13.54 -7.55 -6.39
N ASN A 91 14.36 -6.73 -5.71
CA ASN A 91 15.78 -6.63 -5.98
C ASN A 91 16.58 -7.73 -5.27
N CYS A 92 16.52 -7.80 -3.93
CA CYS A 92 17.32 -8.75 -3.15
C CYS A 92 16.54 -9.95 -2.59
N GLN A 93 15.25 -10.07 -2.91
CA GLN A 93 14.31 -11.11 -2.46
C GLN A 93 14.00 -11.16 -0.96
N SER A 94 14.65 -10.32 -0.15
CA SER A 94 14.39 -10.21 1.30
C SER A 94 13.05 -9.53 1.59
N TYR A 95 12.52 -9.75 2.78
CA TYR A 95 11.26 -9.16 3.23
C TYR A 95 11.48 -7.84 3.99
N GLY A 96 10.44 -7.00 4.05
CA GLY A 96 10.39 -5.80 4.90
C GLY A 96 10.70 -4.48 4.21
N HIS A 97 11.10 -4.48 2.93
CA HIS A 97 11.33 -3.25 2.15
C HIS A 97 10.98 -3.44 0.68
N THR A 98 10.75 -2.34 -0.05
CA THR A 98 10.48 -2.36 -1.49
C THR A 98 11.78 -2.20 -2.29
N ARG A 99 11.73 -2.51 -3.59
CA ARG A 99 12.86 -2.33 -4.53
C ARG A 99 13.44 -0.91 -4.53
N ARG A 100 12.59 0.11 -4.34
CA ARG A 100 13.01 1.52 -4.36
C ARG A 100 13.88 1.91 -3.16
N TYR A 101 13.70 1.23 -2.03
CA TYR A 101 14.43 1.47 -0.80
C TYR A 101 15.37 0.29 -0.48
N CYS A 102 15.90 -0.35 -1.51
CA CYS A 102 16.82 -1.48 -1.38
C CYS A 102 18.25 -1.04 -1.65
N HIS A 103 19.15 -1.33 -0.71
CA HIS A 103 20.59 -1.08 -0.84
C HIS A 103 21.42 -2.38 -0.95
N HIS A 104 20.76 -3.53 -1.12
CA HIS A 104 21.43 -4.82 -1.25
C HIS A 104 21.72 -5.17 -2.71
N LEU A 105 22.69 -6.05 -2.92
CA LEU A 105 22.96 -6.66 -4.23
C LEU A 105 21.72 -7.42 -4.75
N PRO A 106 21.51 -7.43 -6.07
CA PRO A 106 20.38 -8.13 -6.67
C PRO A 106 20.50 -9.64 -6.45
N ARG A 107 19.37 -10.29 -6.19
CA ARG A 107 19.24 -11.74 -6.13
C ARG A 107 18.13 -12.23 -7.04
N CYS A 108 18.39 -13.31 -7.75
CA CYS A 108 17.45 -13.88 -8.70
C CYS A 108 16.33 -14.64 -7.99
N VAL A 109 15.08 -14.44 -8.39
CA VAL A 109 13.91 -15.15 -7.83
C VAL A 109 13.98 -16.66 -8.11
N LYS A 110 14.60 -17.06 -9.23
CA LYS A 110 14.60 -18.43 -9.75
C LYS A 110 15.75 -19.29 -9.21
N CYS A 111 16.92 -18.71 -8.96
CA CYS A 111 18.11 -19.46 -8.53
C CYS A 111 18.78 -18.91 -7.26
N GLY A 112 18.39 -17.74 -6.76
CA GLY A 112 18.99 -17.16 -5.56
C GLY A 112 20.35 -16.48 -5.75
N GLU A 113 20.95 -16.62 -6.93
CA GLU A 113 22.27 -16.07 -7.27
C GLU A 113 22.27 -14.54 -7.45
N SER A 114 23.47 -13.96 -7.41
CA SER A 114 23.76 -12.51 -7.40
C SER A 114 23.56 -11.82 -8.76
N HIS A 115 22.35 -11.89 -9.32
CA HIS A 115 21.95 -11.18 -10.53
C HIS A 115 20.45 -10.86 -10.54
N LYS A 116 20.02 -9.95 -11.41
CA LYS A 116 18.59 -9.66 -11.64
C LYS A 116 17.91 -10.82 -12.34
N THR A 117 16.66 -11.14 -12.00
CA THR A 117 15.89 -12.24 -12.62
C THR A 117 15.82 -12.16 -14.16
N GLU A 118 15.90 -10.96 -14.72
CA GLU A 118 15.97 -10.69 -16.17
C GLU A 118 17.22 -11.30 -16.83
N ASN A 119 18.35 -11.35 -16.12
CA ASN A 119 19.63 -11.84 -16.61
C ASN A 119 19.88 -13.31 -16.24
N CYS A 120 18.83 -14.03 -15.82
CA CYS A 120 18.97 -15.40 -15.33
C CYS A 120 19.05 -16.38 -16.50
N THR A 121 20.17 -17.09 -16.61
CA THR A 121 20.41 -18.15 -17.61
C THR A 121 19.78 -19.48 -17.25
N LYS A 122 19.18 -19.61 -16.05
CA LYS A 122 18.60 -20.86 -15.58
C LYS A 122 17.34 -21.21 -16.37
N PRO A 123 17.32 -22.38 -17.04
CA PRO A 123 16.15 -22.87 -17.77
C PRO A 123 14.99 -23.24 -16.82
N ARG A 124 13.76 -23.34 -17.35
CA ARG A 124 12.53 -23.53 -16.55
C ARG A 124 12.41 -24.94 -15.99
N GLU A 125 13.08 -25.89 -16.63
CA GLU A 125 13.08 -27.32 -16.39
C GLU A 125 13.87 -27.67 -15.12
N ILE A 126 14.87 -26.85 -14.77
CA ILE A 126 15.67 -27.06 -13.57
C ILE A 126 14.90 -26.52 -12.35
N PRO A 127 14.81 -27.27 -11.23
CA PRO A 127 14.14 -26.83 -10.00
C PRO A 127 14.69 -25.50 -9.48
N ALA A 128 13.80 -24.58 -9.11
CA ALA A 128 14.20 -23.28 -8.56
C ALA A 128 14.88 -23.43 -7.19
N VAL A 129 15.76 -22.48 -6.87
CA VAL A 129 16.43 -22.41 -5.56
C VAL A 129 16.07 -21.08 -4.90
N CYS A 130 15.62 -21.15 -3.65
CA CYS A 130 15.19 -19.98 -2.91
C CYS A 130 16.40 -19.15 -2.45
N ALA A 131 16.36 -17.85 -2.71
CA ALA A 131 17.39 -16.91 -2.26
C ALA A 131 17.56 -16.80 -0.74
N LEU A 132 16.56 -17.25 0.04
CA LEU A 132 16.49 -17.04 1.49
C LEU A 132 16.69 -18.33 2.30
N CYS A 133 16.13 -19.45 1.86
CA CYS A 133 16.22 -20.74 2.56
C CYS A 133 16.97 -21.82 1.77
N HIS A 134 17.38 -21.52 0.53
CA HIS A 134 18.12 -22.41 -0.35
C HIS A 134 17.42 -23.74 -0.68
N GLN A 135 16.12 -23.86 -0.40
CA GLN A 135 15.30 -25.02 -0.74
C GLN A 135 14.75 -24.94 -2.17
N GLY A 136 14.27 -26.09 -2.67
CA GLY A 136 13.78 -26.33 -4.03
C GLY A 136 12.47 -25.62 -4.38
N HIS A 137 12.45 -24.28 -4.35
CA HIS A 137 11.33 -23.45 -4.77
C HIS A 137 11.81 -22.02 -5.08
N PRO A 138 11.06 -21.22 -5.85
CA PRO A 138 11.42 -19.82 -6.08
C PRO A 138 11.30 -18.98 -4.81
N ALA A 139 12.01 -17.85 -4.75
CA ALA A 139 12.01 -16.97 -3.57
C ALA A 139 10.63 -16.34 -3.24
N ASN A 140 9.70 -16.26 -4.21
CA ASN A 140 8.33 -15.74 -4.00
C ASN A 140 7.36 -16.80 -3.43
N TYR A 141 7.79 -18.05 -3.25
CA TYR A 141 6.92 -19.11 -2.80
C TYR A 141 6.39 -18.86 -1.38
N LYS A 142 5.06 -18.78 -1.21
CA LYS A 142 4.40 -18.50 0.08
C LYS A 142 4.40 -19.67 1.06
N GLY A 143 4.83 -20.86 0.63
CA GLY A 143 5.07 -21.99 1.51
C GLY A 143 6.49 -22.03 2.10
N CYS A 144 7.36 -21.09 1.74
CA CYS A 144 8.72 -21.00 2.26
C CYS A 144 8.73 -20.84 3.79
N GLU A 145 9.57 -21.60 4.49
CA GLU A 145 9.68 -21.57 5.95
C GLU A 145 10.07 -20.17 6.47
N THR A 146 11.01 -19.51 5.80
CA THR A 146 11.39 -18.11 6.12
C THR A 146 10.18 -17.17 6.02
N TYR A 147 9.34 -17.33 5.00
CA TYR A 147 8.13 -16.51 4.84
C TYR A 147 7.11 -16.79 5.96
N LYS A 148 6.86 -18.06 6.28
CA LYS A 148 5.94 -18.44 7.36
C LYS A 148 6.39 -17.86 8.70
N ASN A 149 7.67 -17.98 9.04
CA ASN A 149 8.24 -17.45 10.28
C ASN A 149 8.08 -15.93 10.39
N ILE A 150 8.35 -15.19 9.32
CA ILE A 150 8.15 -13.73 9.29
C ILE A 150 6.65 -13.40 9.41
N LYS A 151 5.77 -14.17 8.74
CA LYS A 151 4.32 -13.98 8.82
C LYS A 151 3.81 -14.17 10.24
N HIS A 152 4.20 -15.25 10.91
CA HIS A 152 3.83 -15.49 12.30
C HIS A 152 4.31 -14.38 13.25
N ARG A 153 5.53 -13.87 13.07
CA ARG A 153 6.07 -12.77 13.88
C ARG A 153 5.41 -11.41 13.59
N SER A 154 4.96 -11.19 12.35
CA SER A 154 4.33 -9.94 11.93
C SER A 154 2.85 -9.82 12.33
N GLN A 155 2.23 -10.91 12.79
CA GLN A 155 0.85 -10.86 13.28
C GLN A 155 0.82 -10.37 14.74
N PRO A 156 -0.05 -9.41 15.09
CA PRO A 156 -0.23 -9.01 16.47
C PRO A 156 -0.73 -10.21 17.30
N ALA A 157 -0.19 -10.37 18.51
CA ALA A 157 -0.35 -11.54 19.39
C ALA A 157 -1.79 -11.89 19.81
N HIS A 158 -2.81 -11.19 19.31
CA HIS A 158 -4.19 -11.31 19.79
C HIS A 158 -5.00 -12.47 19.19
N GLN A 159 -4.41 -13.32 18.33
CA GLN A 159 -5.12 -14.44 17.68
C GLN A 159 -4.60 -15.84 18.06
N GLN A 160 -3.59 -15.95 18.94
CA GLN A 160 -2.97 -17.25 19.23
C GLN A 160 -3.60 -18.01 20.41
N THR A 161 -4.58 -17.45 21.12
CA THR A 161 -5.21 -18.13 22.27
C THR A 161 -6.46 -18.94 21.93
N GLU A 162 -7.04 -18.84 20.72
CA GLU A 162 -8.29 -19.55 20.40
C GLU A 162 -8.11 -20.95 19.77
N ALA A 163 -6.88 -21.35 19.45
CA ALA A 163 -6.61 -22.65 18.83
C ALA A 163 -6.37 -23.81 19.82
N ALA A 164 -6.25 -23.55 21.12
CA ALA A 164 -6.03 -24.57 22.14
C ALA A 164 -7.30 -25.04 22.88
N GLY A 165 -8.48 -24.48 22.56
CA GLY A 165 -9.71 -24.69 23.33
C GLY A 165 -10.84 -25.47 22.65
N ARG A 166 -10.69 -25.94 21.40
CA ARG A 166 -11.71 -26.76 20.73
C ARG A 166 -11.14 -28.08 20.26
N GLY A 167 -11.03 -29.02 21.19
CA GLY A 167 -10.91 -30.43 20.87
C GLY A 167 -12.12 -30.84 20.03
N ARG A 168 -11.94 -30.96 18.72
CA ARG A 168 -12.93 -31.55 17.82
C ARG A 168 -12.85 -33.05 18.05
N GLN A 169 -13.79 -33.61 18.80
CA GLN A 169 -13.92 -35.06 18.91
C GLN A 169 -14.12 -35.66 17.50
N PRO A 170 -13.53 -36.83 17.19
CA PRO A 170 -13.75 -37.47 15.90
C PRO A 170 -15.24 -37.80 15.74
N SER A 171 -15.84 -37.37 14.64
CA SER A 171 -17.19 -37.81 14.25
C SER A 171 -17.15 -39.32 14.01
N LYS A 172 -17.93 -40.08 14.80
CA LYS A 172 -18.17 -41.51 14.55
C LYS A 172 -18.77 -41.66 13.15
N MET A 173 -18.15 -42.47 12.29
CA MET A 173 -18.69 -42.73 10.95
C MET A 173 -19.88 -43.69 11.03
N ALA A 174 -20.89 -43.44 10.19
CA ALA A 174 -22.07 -44.29 10.09
C ALA A 174 -21.69 -45.66 9.50
N THR A 175 -22.08 -46.74 10.18
CA THR A 175 -22.06 -48.10 9.63
C THR A 175 -23.39 -48.39 8.94
N SER A 176 -23.39 -49.34 8.00
CA SER A 176 -24.48 -49.68 7.07
C SER A 176 -25.77 -50.22 7.70
N SER A 177 -25.97 -50.10 9.01
CA SER A 177 -27.04 -50.75 9.75
C SER A 177 -28.03 -49.81 10.44
N VAL A 178 -28.00 -48.48 10.20
CA VAL A 178 -28.97 -47.56 10.84
C VAL A 178 -29.52 -46.53 9.86
N SER A 179 -30.85 -46.49 9.72
CA SER A 179 -31.59 -45.60 8.82
C SER A 179 -31.83 -44.22 9.44
N TYR A 180 -31.79 -43.18 8.59
CA TYR A 180 -31.90 -41.76 8.95
C TYR A 180 -33.14 -41.40 9.79
N ALA A 181 -34.25 -42.13 9.61
CA ALA A 181 -35.49 -41.89 10.34
C ALA A 181 -35.37 -42.10 11.86
N GLN A 182 -34.39 -42.90 12.32
CA GLN A 182 -34.26 -43.27 13.74
C GLN A 182 -33.50 -42.24 14.59
N MET A 183 -32.87 -41.22 13.98
CA MET A 183 -32.15 -40.16 14.70
C MET A 183 -33.00 -38.93 15.04
N LEU A 184 -34.30 -38.92 14.68
CA LEU A 184 -35.21 -37.80 14.95
C LEU A 184 -36.20 -38.06 16.10
N GLY A 185 -36.07 -39.18 16.82
CA GLY A 185 -37.05 -39.64 17.83
C GLY A 185 -36.79 -39.25 19.29
N ASP A 186 -35.54 -38.98 19.71
CA ASP A 186 -35.23 -38.84 21.13
C ASP A 186 -34.86 -37.41 21.51
N ARG A 187 -35.89 -36.58 21.69
CA ARG A 187 -35.74 -35.35 22.48
C ARG A 187 -36.96 -35.03 23.32
N ASN A 188 -37.31 -35.94 24.24
CA ASN A 188 -38.07 -35.53 25.43
C ASN A 188 -38.01 -36.55 26.58
N GLN A 189 -37.04 -36.44 27.49
CA GLN A 189 -37.23 -36.77 28.91
C GLN A 189 -35.95 -36.47 29.74
N GLN A 190 -36.03 -35.44 30.59
CA GLN A 190 -35.86 -35.51 32.05
C GLN A 190 -35.40 -34.16 32.63
N ILE A 191 -36.31 -33.61 33.45
CA ILE A 191 -36.17 -32.51 34.41
C ILE A 191 -35.93 -33.15 35.80
N GLU A 192 -35.25 -32.42 36.68
CA GLU A 192 -35.05 -32.61 38.15
C GLU A 192 -34.06 -33.70 38.58
N THR A 193 -33.01 -33.40 39.37
CA THR A 193 -32.96 -32.93 40.77
C THR A 193 -31.52 -32.39 41.01
N GLY A 194 -31.19 -31.33 41.77
CA GLY A 194 -31.50 -31.03 43.16
C GLY A 194 -30.35 -31.45 44.10
N ALA A 195 -29.32 -30.60 44.32
CA ALA A 195 -28.53 -30.51 45.57
C ALA A 195 -27.32 -29.55 45.47
N MET A 196 -27.24 -28.59 46.41
CA MET A 196 -26.03 -27.95 46.96
C MET A 196 -25.87 -28.52 48.39
N PRO A 197 -24.66 -28.67 48.99
CA PRO A 197 -23.90 -27.52 49.49
C PRO A 197 -22.34 -27.64 49.52
N GLN A 198 -21.75 -26.50 49.92
CA GLN A 198 -20.37 -25.98 50.13
C GLN A 198 -19.37 -26.81 51.01
N PRO A 199 -18.24 -26.24 51.54
CA PRO A 199 -17.01 -25.64 50.95
C PRO A 199 -15.72 -26.30 51.54
N LEU A 200 -14.56 -25.60 51.57
CA LEU A 200 -13.23 -25.90 52.19
C LEU A 200 -12.21 -26.50 51.18
N GLN A 201 -10.94 -26.10 51.07
CA GLN A 201 -10.08 -25.16 51.79
C GLN A 201 -8.84 -24.84 50.93
N GLN A 202 -8.25 -23.66 51.13
CA GLN A 202 -6.93 -23.29 50.62
C GLN A 202 -5.82 -24.18 51.20
N SER A 203 -4.81 -24.51 50.38
CA SER A 203 -3.44 -24.68 50.85
C SER A 203 -2.44 -24.14 49.82
N HIS A 204 -1.68 -23.13 50.22
CA HIS A 204 -0.34 -22.88 49.69
C HIS A 204 0.60 -23.98 50.23
N PRO A 205 1.69 -24.28 49.51
CA PRO A 205 2.98 -23.93 50.09
C PRO A 205 3.93 -23.21 49.12
N GLN A 206 4.91 -22.57 49.75
CA GLN A 206 5.87 -21.59 49.28
C GLN A 206 7.18 -22.27 48.77
N PRO A 207 8.30 -21.55 48.54
CA PRO A 207 8.98 -21.40 47.26
C PRO A 207 10.26 -22.25 47.11
N GLN A 208 10.70 -22.48 45.88
CA GLN A 208 12.09 -22.89 45.60
C GLN A 208 12.76 -21.90 44.65
N THR A 209 13.72 -21.18 45.21
CA THR A 209 14.79 -20.44 44.54
C THR A 209 15.61 -21.37 43.66
N GLN A 210 15.98 -20.95 42.44
CA GLN A 210 17.29 -21.25 41.88
C GLN A 210 17.62 -20.42 40.62
N HIS A 211 18.78 -19.78 40.73
CA HIS A 211 19.80 -19.54 39.71
C HIS A 211 19.52 -18.66 38.47
N VAL A 212 19.97 -17.41 38.61
CA VAL A 212 20.44 -16.55 37.51
C VAL A 212 21.78 -17.10 36.99
N GLN A 213 21.94 -17.18 35.66
CA GLN A 213 23.23 -17.25 34.98
C GLN A 213 23.33 -16.19 33.86
N PRO A 214 24.54 -15.72 33.53
CA PRO A 214 24.75 -14.44 32.85
C PRO A 214 24.77 -14.50 31.32
N ARG A 215 24.47 -13.34 30.75
CA ARG A 215 24.49 -12.93 29.33
C ARG A 215 25.86 -13.10 28.65
N PRO A 216 25.93 -13.67 27.42
CA PRO A 216 27.16 -13.65 26.61
C PRO A 216 27.44 -12.27 26.00
N GLN A 217 28.68 -11.81 26.11
CA GLN A 217 29.22 -10.59 25.49
C GLN A 217 29.67 -10.86 24.04
N LEU A 218 29.46 -9.88 23.14
CA LEU A 218 29.98 -9.88 21.77
C LEU A 218 31.43 -9.38 21.71
N PRO A 219 32.26 -9.89 20.76
CA PRO A 219 33.65 -9.44 20.57
C PRO A 219 33.77 -8.12 19.78
N PRO A 220 34.94 -7.43 19.87
CA PRO A 220 35.10 -6.03 19.48
C PRO A 220 35.38 -5.80 17.99
N LYS A 221 34.93 -4.62 17.55
CA LYS A 221 35.02 -4.04 16.21
C LYS A 221 36.44 -3.56 15.92
N GLN A 222 37.10 -4.10 14.90
CA GLN A 222 38.36 -3.55 14.37
C GLN A 222 38.07 -2.31 13.51
N GLN A 223 38.78 -1.21 13.83
CA GLN A 223 38.82 0.04 13.08
C GLN A 223 39.85 -0.08 11.95
N SER A 224 39.44 0.18 10.71
CA SER A 224 40.35 0.33 9.58
C SER A 224 40.21 1.74 9.00
N GLN A 225 41.12 2.58 9.47
CA GLN A 225 41.96 3.53 8.73
C GLN A 225 41.37 4.27 7.52
N THR A 226 41.29 5.58 7.71
CA THR A 226 41.24 6.64 6.72
C THR A 226 42.44 6.58 5.77
N SER A 227 42.21 6.52 4.46
CA SER A 227 43.23 6.76 3.45
C SER A 227 42.96 8.07 2.72
N SER A 228 43.88 9.00 2.93
CA SER A 228 44.03 10.32 2.34
C SER A 228 44.20 10.31 0.83
N ILE A 229 43.52 11.25 0.17
CA ILE A 229 43.67 11.63 -1.24
C ILE A 229 44.96 12.45 -1.39
N PRO A 230 45.86 12.16 -2.35
CA PRO A 230 46.91 13.09 -2.74
C PRO A 230 46.41 14.05 -3.83
N SER A 231 46.56 15.33 -3.56
CA SER A 231 46.44 16.46 -4.47
C SER A 231 47.65 16.54 -5.41
N ASN A 232 47.45 16.82 -6.71
CA ASN A 232 48.37 17.64 -7.52
C ASN A 232 47.74 18.04 -8.89
N PRO A 233 48.30 19.03 -9.63
CA PRO A 233 47.54 20.20 -10.06
C PRO A 233 47.48 20.41 -11.59
N HIS A 234 46.66 21.39 -11.98
CA HIS A 234 46.68 22.21 -13.21
C HIS A 234 46.84 21.54 -14.60
N SER A 235 45.79 21.69 -15.42
CA SER A 235 45.92 22.12 -16.83
C SER A 235 44.58 22.66 -17.32
N THR A 236 44.55 23.97 -17.58
CA THR A 236 43.43 24.72 -18.14
C THR A 236 43.49 24.58 -19.67
N SER A 237 42.46 24.02 -20.30
CA SER A 237 42.27 24.12 -21.75
C SER A 237 40.84 24.56 -22.03
N LEU A 238 40.73 25.74 -22.61
CA LEU A 238 39.49 26.40 -23.04
C LEU A 238 38.85 25.61 -24.19
N ILE A 239 37.59 25.19 -24.01
CA ILE A 239 36.69 24.77 -25.08
C ILE A 239 35.40 25.58 -24.89
N PRO A 240 34.89 26.33 -25.89
CA PRO A 240 33.62 27.04 -25.78
C PRO A 240 32.43 26.05 -25.86
N PRO A 241 31.33 26.28 -25.13
CA PRO A 241 30.16 25.40 -25.17
C PRO A 241 29.31 25.62 -26.44
N PRO A 242 28.59 24.59 -26.92
CA PRO A 242 27.81 24.66 -28.15
C PRO A 242 26.53 25.49 -28.01
N SER A 243 26.27 26.25 -29.08
CA SER A 243 25.23 27.25 -29.30
C SER A 243 23.80 26.69 -29.44
N ASN A 244 23.25 26.05 -28.40
CA ASN A 244 21.86 25.58 -28.41
C ASN A 244 20.86 26.55 -27.76
N ALA A 245 21.34 27.63 -27.13
CA ALA A 245 20.47 28.61 -26.46
C ALA A 245 19.69 29.48 -27.45
N THR A 246 20.25 29.78 -28.62
CA THR A 246 19.60 30.61 -29.65
C THR A 246 18.37 29.95 -30.25
N ASP A 247 18.34 28.61 -30.31
CA ASP A 247 17.26 27.87 -30.97
C ASP A 247 15.98 27.82 -30.11
N LEU A 248 16.14 27.55 -28.81
CA LEU A 248 15.01 27.57 -27.86
C LEU A 248 14.45 28.97 -27.65
N THR A 249 15.32 29.99 -27.63
CA THR A 249 14.88 31.37 -27.46
C THR A 249 14.06 31.80 -28.68
N THR A 250 14.51 31.47 -29.89
CA THR A 250 13.77 31.76 -31.14
C THR A 250 12.42 31.05 -31.18
N LEU A 251 12.36 29.77 -30.76
CA LEU A 251 11.12 28.99 -30.70
C LEU A 251 10.12 29.58 -29.68
N LEU A 252 10.59 29.96 -28.49
CA LEU A 252 9.76 30.62 -27.48
C LEU A 252 9.24 31.98 -27.96
N THR A 253 10.08 32.74 -28.68
CA THR A 253 9.70 34.06 -29.17
C THR A 253 8.67 33.95 -30.30
N SER A 254 8.84 32.98 -31.20
CA SER A 254 7.85 32.65 -32.24
C SER A 254 6.52 32.23 -31.63
N PHE A 255 6.54 31.31 -30.65
CA PHE A 255 5.33 30.86 -29.96
C PHE A 255 4.58 32.01 -29.27
N LEU A 256 5.29 32.89 -28.56
CA LEU A 256 4.66 34.04 -27.90
C LEU A 256 4.07 35.05 -28.91
N SER A 257 4.65 35.16 -30.11
CA SER A 257 4.11 36.00 -31.16
C SER A 257 2.81 35.44 -31.75
N GLU A 258 2.76 34.13 -32.02
CA GLU A 258 1.54 33.43 -32.47
C GLU A 258 0.45 33.42 -31.39
N PHE A 259 0.83 33.28 -30.12
CA PHE A 259 -0.13 33.32 -29.03
C PHE A 259 -0.79 34.70 -28.87
N ARG A 260 -0.01 35.78 -29.10
CA ARG A 260 -0.54 37.16 -29.08
C ARG A 260 -1.55 37.41 -30.20
N THR A 261 -1.38 36.83 -31.38
CA THR A 261 -2.34 37.00 -32.48
C THR A 261 -3.68 36.32 -32.19
N LEU A 262 -3.71 35.27 -31.36
CA LEU A 262 -4.95 34.61 -30.92
C LEU A 262 -5.65 35.35 -29.77
N ILE A 263 -4.90 35.92 -28.84
CA ILE A 263 -5.47 36.58 -27.65
C ILE A 263 -6.03 37.96 -27.97
N THR A 264 -5.37 38.73 -28.83
CA THR A 264 -5.76 40.12 -29.15
C THR A 264 -7.22 40.25 -29.63
N PRO A 265 -7.73 39.42 -30.57
CA PRO A 265 -9.14 39.49 -30.97
C PRO A 265 -10.09 39.07 -29.85
N LEU A 266 -9.72 38.09 -29.00
CA LEU A 266 -10.55 37.65 -27.87
C LEU A 266 -10.68 38.74 -26.80
N ILE A 267 -9.58 39.43 -26.48
CA ILE A 267 -9.60 40.57 -25.57
C ILE A 267 -10.45 41.70 -26.14
N SER A 268 -10.27 42.03 -27.43
CA SER A 268 -11.07 43.07 -28.11
C SER A 268 -12.57 42.76 -28.07
N LEU A 269 -12.94 41.51 -28.28
CA LEU A 269 -14.33 41.04 -28.24
C LEU A 269 -14.89 41.11 -26.82
N LEU A 270 -14.11 40.69 -25.82
CA LEU A 270 -14.48 40.79 -24.41
C LEU A 270 -14.63 42.25 -23.95
N THR A 271 -13.71 43.13 -24.34
CA THR A 271 -13.80 44.57 -24.03
C THR A 271 -15.00 45.24 -24.71
N ASN A 272 -15.37 44.82 -25.92
CA ASN A 272 -16.57 45.31 -26.59
C ASN A 272 -17.85 44.86 -25.87
N VAL A 273 -17.92 43.59 -25.48
CA VAL A 273 -19.05 43.06 -24.71
C VAL A 273 -19.17 43.81 -23.38
N ILE A 274 -18.09 43.98 -22.63
CA ILE A 274 -18.09 44.71 -21.35
C ILE A 274 -18.54 46.18 -21.54
N SER A 275 -18.07 46.84 -22.59
CA SER A 275 -18.46 48.24 -22.89
C SER A 275 -19.95 48.39 -23.21
N HIS A 276 -20.61 47.34 -23.71
CA HIS A 276 -22.06 47.34 -23.91
C HIS A 276 -22.88 47.16 -22.63
N PHE A 277 -22.27 46.69 -21.54
CA PHE A 277 -22.94 46.48 -20.25
C PHE A 277 -22.63 47.57 -19.21
N ILE A 278 -21.69 48.48 -19.47
CA ILE A 278 -21.37 49.61 -18.59
C ILE A 278 -21.96 50.89 -19.18
N PRO A 279 -23.08 51.44 -18.66
CA PRO A 279 -23.60 52.72 -19.13
C PRO A 279 -22.62 53.86 -18.78
N PRO A 280 -22.51 54.90 -19.64
CA PRO A 280 -21.62 56.02 -19.38
C PRO A 280 -22.03 56.74 -18.10
N GLN A 281 -21.09 56.87 -17.17
CA GLN A 281 -21.23 57.68 -15.97
C GLN A 281 -21.47 59.13 -16.40
N ARG A 282 -22.68 59.67 -16.14
CA ARG A 282 -22.92 61.12 -16.21
C ARG A 282 -22.13 61.75 -15.07
N ASN A 283 -21.05 62.45 -15.41
CA ASN A 283 -20.38 63.34 -14.49
C ASN A 283 -21.28 64.56 -14.19
N PRO A 284 -21.23 65.10 -12.96
CA PRO A 284 -22.09 66.18 -12.48
C PRO A 284 -21.82 67.53 -13.17
#